data_AF-A0A535M4T8-F1
#
_entry.id   AF-A0A535M4T8-F1
#
_cell.length_a   1.000
_cell.length_b   1.000
_cell.length_c   1.000
_cell.angle_alpha   90.00
_cell.angle_beta   90.00
_cell.angle_gamma   90.00
#
_symmetry.space_group_name_H-M   'P 1'
#
loop_
_entity.id
_entity.type
_entity.pdbx_description
1 polymer ?
#
loop_
_entity_poly.entity_id
_entity_poly.type
_entity_poly.pdbx_seq_one_letter_code
_entity_poly.pdbx_strand_id
1 'polypeptide(L)'
;MRHGISTLGRALVATALAIAPVGVSLPAAPVQAAAPAGCQLNAASGRIQHVIALQFDNVHFRRDNPNVPSDIEQMPHLYNFLVGNGTVLNNHHTPLISHTGTDILTTLTGVYPDRHGQPVSNTFSFYDSKGNPHQALTFAYWT
;
A
#
# COMPACT_ATOMS: atom_id res chain seq x y z
N MET A 1 -9.49 84.72 -32.52
CA MET A 1 -10.78 85.44 -32.40
C MET A 1 -11.76 84.56 -31.64
N ARG A 2 -12.60 85.20 -30.82
CA ARG A 2 -13.79 84.72 -30.10
C ARG A 2 -13.58 84.22 -28.66
N HIS A 3 -14.47 84.78 -27.84
CA HIS A 3 -14.50 84.92 -26.39
C HIS A 3 -15.21 83.77 -25.68
N GLY A 4 -15.00 83.72 -24.36
CA GLY A 4 -16.02 83.38 -23.36
C GLY A 4 -15.80 82.05 -22.65
N ILE A 5 -16.16 81.84 -21.38
CA ILE A 5 -16.88 82.59 -20.34
C ILE A 5 -16.45 81.95 -19.00
N SER A 6 -16.41 82.76 -17.94
CA SER A 6 -16.17 82.38 -16.53
C SER A 6 -17.35 81.59 -15.93
N THR A 7 -17.08 80.59 -15.06
CA THR A 7 -17.84 80.39 -13.81
C THR A 7 -17.10 79.47 -12.80
N LEU A 8 -17.31 79.80 -11.53
CA LEU A 8 -16.75 79.26 -10.29
C LEU A 8 -17.11 77.78 -10.01
N GLY A 9 -16.24 77.10 -9.23
CA GLY A 9 -16.54 75.80 -8.64
C GLY A 9 -15.69 75.46 -7.40
N ARG A 10 -16.13 75.97 -6.24
CA ARG A 10 -15.99 75.45 -4.85
C ARG A 10 -14.77 74.59 -4.48
N ALA A 11 -13.94 75.13 -3.58
CA ALA A 11 -12.96 74.39 -2.80
C ALA A 11 -13.64 73.38 -1.85
N LEU A 12 -13.22 72.12 -1.89
CA LEU A 12 -13.43 71.13 -0.83
C LEU A 12 -12.14 70.98 -0.03
N VAL A 13 -12.21 71.32 1.26
CA VAL A 13 -11.19 71.00 2.25
C VAL A 13 -11.35 69.53 2.64
N ALA A 14 -10.39 68.70 2.28
CA ALA A 14 -10.34 67.30 2.71
C ALA A 14 -9.48 67.19 3.97
N THR A 15 -10.13 66.96 5.11
CA THR A 15 -9.47 66.59 6.38
C THR A 15 -8.97 65.14 6.28
N ALA A 16 -7.65 64.95 6.31
CA ALA A 16 -7.02 63.64 6.38
C ALA A 16 -7.06 63.10 7.83
N LEU A 17 -7.70 61.95 8.03
CA LEU A 17 -7.69 61.23 9.31
C LEU A 17 -6.55 60.21 9.28
N ALA A 18 -5.53 60.39 10.13
CA ALA A 18 -4.44 59.44 10.28
C ALA A 18 -4.93 58.20 11.05
N ILE A 19 -4.90 57.03 10.42
CA ILE A 19 -5.25 55.74 11.04
C ILE A 19 -3.94 55.04 11.39
N ALA A 20 -3.69 54.85 12.69
CA ALA A 20 -2.57 54.03 13.18
C ALA A 20 -2.89 52.53 13.00
N PRO A 21 -1.95 51.70 12.52
CA PRO A 21 -2.20 50.27 12.36
C PRO A 21 -2.15 49.58 13.73
N VAL A 22 -3.28 49.05 14.16
CA VAL A 22 -3.33 48.08 15.27
C VAL A 22 -2.84 46.74 14.71
N GLY A 23 -1.66 46.30 15.15
CA GLY A 23 -1.12 44.99 14.77
C GLY A 23 -1.97 43.86 15.33
N VAL A 24 -2.75 43.21 14.46
CA VAL A 24 -3.50 42.00 14.82
C VAL A 24 -2.58 40.80 14.63
N SER A 25 -2.13 40.21 15.73
CA SER A 25 -1.40 38.93 15.73
C SER A 25 -2.40 37.81 15.42
N LEU A 26 -2.42 37.34 14.17
CA LEU A 26 -3.18 36.15 13.80
C LEU A 26 -2.48 34.91 14.38
N PRO A 27 -3.22 33.97 15.02
CA PRO A 27 -2.63 32.72 15.48
C PRO A 27 -2.12 31.93 14.26
N ALA A 28 -0.86 31.47 14.33
CA ALA A 28 -0.29 30.60 13.31
C ALA A 28 -1.14 29.32 13.22
N ALA A 29 -1.56 28.98 12.00
CA ALA A 29 -2.27 27.73 11.75
C ALA A 29 -1.37 26.54 12.18
N PRO A 30 -1.94 25.50 12.82
CA PRO A 30 -1.16 24.32 13.16
C PRO A 30 -0.56 23.74 11.87
N VAL A 31 0.76 23.56 11.87
CA VAL A 31 1.45 22.85 10.79
C VAL A 31 1.05 21.39 10.91
N GLN A 32 0.14 20.95 10.05
CA GLN A 32 -0.24 19.56 9.95
C GLN A 32 1.01 18.76 9.55
N ALA A 33 1.45 17.85 10.43
CA ALA A 33 2.56 16.96 10.12
C ALA A 33 2.25 16.23 8.79
N ALA A 34 3.22 16.21 7.88
CA ALA A 34 3.07 15.51 6.61
C ALA A 34 2.64 14.07 6.88
N ALA A 35 1.55 13.63 6.24
CA ALA A 35 1.11 12.25 6.35
C ALA A 35 2.27 11.32 5.92
N PRO A 36 2.54 10.24 6.66
CA PRO A 36 3.62 9.34 6.31
C PRO A 36 3.44 8.84 4.86
N ALA A 37 4.53 8.85 4.09
CA ALA A 37 4.52 8.61 2.64
C ALA A 37 4.27 7.14 2.23
N GLY A 38 3.59 6.34 3.05
CA GLY A 38 3.36 4.92 2.80
C GLY A 38 2.28 4.30 3.69
N CYS A 39 1.90 3.07 3.35
CA CYS A 39 0.93 2.29 4.13
C CYS A 39 1.52 1.99 5.51
N GLN A 40 0.91 2.54 6.55
CA GLN A 40 1.29 2.22 7.93
C GLN A 40 0.61 0.93 8.33
N LEU A 41 1.40 -0.07 8.71
CA LEU A 41 0.86 -1.28 9.33
C LEU A 41 0.23 -0.88 10.66
N ASN A 42 -1.09 -1.04 10.77
CA ASN A 42 -1.82 -0.71 11.99
C ASN A 42 -1.48 -1.74 13.07
N ALA A 43 -0.80 -1.30 14.13
CA ALA A 43 -0.55 -2.10 15.32
C ALA A 43 -1.17 -1.41 16.53
N ALA A 44 -1.75 -2.20 17.43
CA ALA A 44 -2.43 -1.70 18.64
C ALA A 44 -1.56 -0.76 19.52
N SER A 45 -0.23 -0.83 19.40
CA SER A 45 0.74 0.00 20.13
C SER A 45 1.61 0.90 19.23
N GLY A 46 1.35 0.94 17.93
CA GLY A 46 2.05 1.76 16.94
C GLY A 46 3.54 1.42 16.73
N ARG A 47 4.04 0.29 17.25
CA ARG A 47 5.47 -0.07 17.21
C ARG A 47 5.68 -1.51 16.76
N ILE A 48 5.45 -1.79 15.47
CA ILE A 48 5.95 -3.03 14.86
C ILE A 48 7.48 -2.89 14.73
N GLN A 49 8.22 -3.82 15.34
CA GLN A 49 9.68 -3.90 15.22
C GLN A 49 10.11 -4.98 14.22
N HIS A 50 9.30 -6.03 14.08
CA HIS A 50 9.59 -7.18 13.23
C HIS A 50 8.33 -7.62 12.50
N VAL A 51 8.50 -7.98 11.22
CA VAL A 51 7.47 -8.62 10.40
C VAL A 51 7.95 -10.03 10.10
N ILE A 52 7.12 -11.02 10.41
CA ILE A 52 7.40 -12.43 10.10
C ILE A 52 6.36 -12.87 9.08
N ALA A 53 6.83 -13.31 7.91
CA ALA A 53 6.00 -13.92 6.88
C ALA A 53 6.22 -15.43 6.91
N LEU A 54 5.16 -16.19 7.17
CA LEU A 54 5.16 -17.65 7.12
C LEU A 54 4.26 -18.09 5.97
N GLN A 55 4.80 -18.91 5.08
CA GLN A 55 4.05 -19.52 3.99
C GLN A 55 4.03 -21.03 4.18
N PHE A 56 2.83 -21.58 4.29
CA PHE A 56 2.62 -23.02 4.38
C PHE A 56 2.28 -23.54 2.98
N ASP A 57 3.04 -24.52 2.52
CA ASP A 57 2.81 -25.17 1.23
C ASP A 57 1.60 -26.13 1.33
N ASN A 58 0.74 -26.07 0.32
CA ASN A 58 -0.41 -26.97 0.17
C ASN A 58 -1.38 -27.03 1.38
N VAL A 59 -1.66 -25.88 2.01
CA VAL A 59 -2.61 -25.77 3.13
C VAL A 59 -3.95 -25.20 2.68
N HIS A 60 -5.01 -25.94 2.95
CA HIS A 60 -6.39 -25.59 2.62
C HIS A 60 -7.12 -25.04 3.85
N PHE A 61 -7.73 -23.86 3.68
CA PHE A 61 -8.54 -23.24 4.74
C PHE A 61 -9.87 -23.98 4.94
N ARG A 62 -10.53 -24.37 3.85
CA ARG A 62 -11.83 -25.03 3.86
C ARG A 62 -11.67 -26.55 3.78
N ARG A 63 -12.70 -27.27 4.19
CA ARG A 63 -12.80 -28.70 3.97
C ARG A 63 -13.11 -28.98 2.50
N ASP A 64 -12.22 -29.70 1.82
CA ASP A 64 -12.50 -30.19 0.47
C ASP A 64 -13.49 -31.37 0.50
N ASN A 65 -13.38 -32.21 1.53
CA ASN A 65 -14.36 -33.23 1.86
C ASN A 65 -15.04 -32.85 3.18
N PRO A 66 -16.37 -32.71 3.24
CA PRO A 66 -17.07 -32.27 4.45
C PRO A 66 -16.81 -33.16 5.67
N ASN A 67 -16.45 -34.43 5.46
CA ASN A 67 -16.16 -35.41 6.51
C ASN A 67 -14.68 -35.44 6.95
N VAL A 68 -13.81 -34.69 6.29
CA VAL A 68 -12.38 -34.58 6.62
C VAL A 68 -12.10 -33.15 7.07
N PRO A 69 -11.52 -32.94 8.27
CA PRO A 69 -11.11 -31.60 8.70
C PRO A 69 -10.17 -30.95 7.69
N SER A 70 -10.23 -29.62 7.55
CA SER A 70 -9.28 -28.89 6.70
C SER A 70 -7.87 -28.95 7.29
N ASP A 71 -6.86 -28.60 6.50
CA ASP A 71 -5.48 -28.54 6.99
C ASP A 71 -5.37 -27.56 8.18
N ILE A 72 -6.08 -26.43 8.12
CA ILE A 72 -6.13 -25.45 9.22
C ILE A 72 -6.78 -26.03 10.47
N GLU A 73 -7.88 -26.79 10.37
CA GLU A 73 -8.49 -27.44 11.53
C GLU A 73 -7.57 -28.49 12.16
N GLN A 74 -6.65 -29.07 11.39
CA GLN A 74 -5.65 -30.03 11.86
C GLN A 74 -4.37 -29.37 12.42
N MET A 75 -4.24 -28.04 12.33
CA MET A 75 -3.10 -27.26 12.86
C MET A 75 -3.52 -26.43 14.08
N PRO A 76 -3.73 -27.03 15.28
CA PRO A 76 -4.44 -26.40 16.39
C PRO A 76 -3.81 -25.10 16.88
N HIS A 77 -2.48 -24.96 16.86
CA HIS A 77 -1.82 -23.72 17.26
C HIS A 77 -2.10 -22.58 16.27
N LEU A 78 -2.03 -22.86 14.96
CA LEU A 78 -2.35 -21.89 13.93
C LEU A 78 -3.84 -21.54 13.96
N TYR A 79 -4.71 -22.55 14.05
CA TYR A 79 -6.15 -22.36 14.17
C TYR A 79 -6.52 -21.44 15.35
N ASN A 80 -6.03 -21.76 16.55
CA ASN A 80 -6.33 -20.97 17.75
C ASN A 80 -5.79 -19.54 17.65
N PHE A 81 -4.62 -19.35 17.05
CA PHE A 81 -4.09 -18.00 16.79
C PHE A 81 -4.99 -17.22 15.81
N LEU A 82 -5.38 -17.84 14.69
CA LEU A 82 -6.23 -17.19 13.69
C LEU A 82 -7.59 -16.80 14.26
N VAL A 83 -8.20 -17.67 15.09
CA VAL A 83 -9.51 -17.42 15.71
C VAL A 83 -9.43 -16.37 16.83
N GLY A 84 -8.43 -16.45 17.71
CA GLY A 84 -8.35 -15.60 18.89
C GLY A 84 -7.73 -14.23 18.63
N ASN A 85 -6.73 -14.17 17.75
CA ASN A 85 -5.84 -13.01 17.60
C ASN A 85 -5.65 -12.56 16.14
N GLY A 86 -6.12 -13.35 15.18
CA GLY A 86 -5.85 -13.13 13.76
C GLY A 86 -6.87 -12.25 13.05
N THR A 87 -6.47 -11.70 11.91
CA THR A 87 -7.40 -11.22 10.87
C THR A 87 -7.28 -12.16 9.69
N VAL A 88 -8.41 -12.71 9.23
CA VAL A 88 -8.43 -13.75 8.19
C VAL A 88 -9.05 -13.21 6.91
N LEU A 89 -8.31 -13.29 5.81
CA LEU A 89 -8.82 -13.11 4.46
C LEU A 89 -8.96 -14.49 3.79
N ASN A 90 -10.20 -14.95 3.59
CA ASN A 90 -10.49 -16.27 3.01
C ASN A 90 -11.17 -16.20 1.63
N ASN A 91 -11.34 -14.99 1.08
CA ASN A 91 -11.81 -14.79 -0.28
C ASN A 91 -10.63 -14.37 -1.15
N HIS A 92 -9.78 -15.34 -1.48
CA HIS A 92 -8.63 -15.17 -2.35
C HIS A 92 -8.80 -16.01 -3.61
N HIS A 93 -8.07 -15.64 -4.66
CA HIS A 93 -8.04 -16.36 -5.92
C HIS A 93 -6.59 -16.69 -6.29
N THR A 94 -6.35 -17.94 -6.63
CA THR A 94 -5.11 -18.41 -7.24
C THR A 94 -5.22 -18.35 -8.77
N PRO A 95 -4.09 -18.32 -9.50
CA PRO A 95 -4.12 -18.59 -10.93
C PRO A 95 -4.74 -19.97 -11.22
N LEU A 96 -5.27 -20.15 -12.45
CA LEU A 96 -5.99 -21.37 -12.86
C LEU A 96 -5.23 -22.68 -12.58
N ILE A 97 -3.90 -22.63 -12.64
CA ILE A 97 -3.02 -23.73 -12.29
C ILE A 97 -2.05 -23.20 -11.24
N SER A 98 -2.24 -23.61 -9.99
CA SER A 98 -1.38 -23.29 -8.87
C SER A 98 -0.13 -24.18 -8.87
N HIS A 99 1.03 -23.56 -8.67
CA HIS A 99 2.29 -24.26 -8.40
C HIS A 99 3.00 -23.56 -7.25
N THR A 100 3.56 -24.35 -6.33
CA THR A 100 4.27 -23.87 -5.15
C THR A 100 5.23 -22.72 -5.46
N GLY A 101 6.12 -22.88 -6.44
CA GLY A 101 7.12 -21.85 -6.77
C GLY A 101 6.48 -20.57 -7.30
N THR A 102 5.52 -20.69 -8.20
CA THR A 102 4.79 -19.57 -8.79
C THR A 102 4.00 -18.77 -7.74
N ASP A 103 3.29 -19.48 -6.84
CA ASP A 103 2.43 -18.84 -5.84
C ASP A 103 3.24 -18.23 -4.67
N ILE A 104 4.39 -18.83 -4.33
CA ILE A 104 5.37 -18.20 -3.43
C ILE A 104 5.88 -16.89 -4.03
N LEU A 105 6.28 -16.88 -5.31
CA LEU A 105 6.73 -15.64 -5.96
C LEU A 105 5.62 -14.59 -6.00
N THR A 106 4.38 -14.98 -6.25
CA THR A 106 3.23 -14.06 -6.19
C THR A 106 3.09 -13.46 -4.78
N THR A 107 3.26 -14.27 -3.73
CA THR A 107 3.20 -13.81 -2.33
C THR A 107 4.34 -12.83 -2.00
N LEU A 108 5.56 -13.09 -2.49
CA LEU A 108 6.75 -12.27 -2.20
C LEU A 108 6.81 -10.98 -3.03
N THR A 109 6.28 -11.00 -4.26
CA THR A 109 6.39 -9.88 -5.21
C THR A 109 5.11 -9.04 -5.29
N GLY A 110 3.97 -9.59 -4.86
CA GLY A 110 2.67 -8.93 -4.95
C GLY A 110 2.12 -8.80 -6.38
N VAL A 111 2.68 -9.56 -7.35
CA VAL A 111 2.24 -9.54 -8.75
C VAL A 111 2.00 -10.95 -9.27
N TYR A 112 1.18 -11.07 -10.31
CA TYR A 112 0.87 -12.34 -10.95
C TYR A 112 2.03 -12.87 -11.83
N PRO A 113 1.99 -14.15 -12.24
CA PRO A 113 3.04 -14.82 -13.02
C PRO A 113 3.52 -14.09 -14.28
N ASP A 114 2.61 -13.43 -14.99
CA ASP A 114 2.90 -12.63 -16.18
C ASP A 114 3.82 -11.43 -15.88
N ARG A 115 3.90 -10.99 -14.63
CA ARG A 115 4.66 -9.82 -14.19
C ARG A 115 5.99 -10.16 -13.52
N HIS A 116 6.18 -11.40 -13.05
CA HIS A 116 7.43 -11.84 -12.43
C HIS A 116 8.22 -12.88 -13.26
N GLY A 117 7.75 -13.25 -14.45
CA GLY A 117 8.52 -14.03 -15.42
C GLY A 117 8.70 -15.51 -15.08
N GLN A 118 8.00 -16.01 -14.08
CA GLN A 118 7.87 -17.45 -13.80
C GLN A 118 6.42 -17.83 -14.08
N PRO A 119 6.13 -18.54 -15.20
CA PRO A 119 4.79 -18.99 -15.51
C PRO A 119 4.35 -20.12 -14.55
N VAL A 120 3.61 -21.11 -15.05
CA VAL A 120 3.00 -22.19 -14.28
C VAL A 120 4.04 -23.30 -14.05
N SER A 121 4.91 -23.19 -13.01
CA SER A 121 5.94 -24.21 -12.72
C SER A 121 6.73 -24.00 -11.39
N ASN A 122 7.33 -25.09 -10.89
CA ASN A 122 8.36 -25.07 -9.83
C ASN A 122 9.80 -24.94 -10.39
N THR A 123 9.93 -24.91 -11.72
CA THR A 123 11.18 -24.79 -12.47
C THR A 123 11.01 -23.84 -13.63
N PHE A 124 12.08 -23.22 -14.11
CA PHE A 124 12.02 -22.40 -15.32
C PHE A 124 13.20 -22.70 -16.23
N SER A 125 12.98 -22.52 -17.53
CA SER A 125 14.03 -22.63 -18.54
C SER A 125 14.55 -21.25 -18.88
N PHE A 126 15.86 -21.14 -19.13
CA PHE A 126 16.49 -19.93 -19.63
C PHE A 126 17.57 -20.28 -20.65
N TYR A 127 17.97 -19.31 -21.48
CA TYR A 127 19.06 -19.48 -22.43
C TYR A 127 20.30 -18.74 -21.92
N ASP A 128 21.47 -19.35 -22.06
CA ASP A 128 22.74 -18.66 -21.79
C ASP A 128 23.12 -17.69 -22.91
N SER A 129 24.24 -16.97 -22.74
CA SER A 129 24.76 -16.03 -23.74
C SER A 129 25.14 -16.66 -25.09
N LYS A 130 25.27 -17.99 -25.15
CA LYS A 130 25.54 -18.77 -26.37
C LYS A 130 24.26 -19.37 -26.97
N GLY A 131 23.11 -19.16 -26.33
CA GLY A 131 21.82 -19.69 -26.78
C GLY A 131 21.56 -21.15 -26.39
N ASN A 132 22.33 -21.76 -25.48
CA ASN A 132 22.01 -23.11 -25.00
C ASN A 132 20.89 -23.06 -23.95
N PRO A 133 19.94 -24.01 -23.96
CA PRO A 133 18.88 -24.07 -22.95
C PRO A 133 19.42 -24.64 -21.63
N HIS A 134 18.96 -24.05 -20.54
CA HIS A 134 19.23 -24.48 -19.16
C HIS A 134 17.93 -24.50 -18.37
N GLN A 135 17.92 -25.23 -17.25
CA GLN A 135 16.82 -25.21 -16.29
C GLN A 135 17.31 -24.77 -14.91
N ALA A 136 16.46 -24.07 -14.18
CA ALA A 136 16.67 -23.69 -12.80
C ALA A 136 15.40 -23.95 -11.96
N LEU A 137 15.59 -24.05 -10.65
CA LEU A 137 14.50 -24.23 -9.68
C LEU A 137 13.99 -22.87 -9.20
N THR A 138 12.68 -22.76 -8.98
CA THR A 138 12.09 -21.56 -8.37
C THR A 138 12.48 -21.42 -6.90
N PHE A 139 12.63 -22.54 -6.20
CA PHE A 139 13.08 -22.61 -4.82
C PHE A 139 13.86 -23.91 -4.59
N ALA A 140 14.65 -23.95 -3.52
CA ALA A 140 15.39 -25.13 -3.10
C ALA A 140 15.14 -25.39 -1.61
N TYR A 141 15.12 -26.66 -1.24
CA TYR A 141 15.08 -27.06 0.16
C TYR A 141 16.47 -27.00 0.76
N TRP A 142 16.55 -26.51 1.99
CA TRP A 142 17.70 -26.77 2.85
C TRP A 142 17.46 -28.08 3.58
N THR A 143 18.46 -28.96 3.54
CA THR A 143 18.49 -30.22 4.29
C THR A 143 19.67 -30.19 5.25
#